data_AF-A0A3D0WMN1-F1
#
_entry.id   AF-A0A3D0WMN1-F1
#
_cell.length_a   1.000
_cell.length_b   1.000
_cell.length_c   1.000
_cell.angle_alpha   90.00
_cell.angle_beta   90.00
_cell.angle_gamma   90.00
#
_symmetry.space_group_name_H-M   'P 1'
#
loop_
_entity.id
_entity.type
_entity.pdbx_description
1 polymer ?
#
loop_
_entity_poly.entity_id
_entity_poly.type
_entity_poly.pdbx_seq_one_letter_code
_entity_poly.pdbx_strand_id
1 'polypeptide(L)' 'LGHNGEINTIRGNRQWMESRESVLKSGVLGDIQDLFPIVQPAMSDSASL' A
#
# COMPACT_ATOMS: atom_id res chain seq x y z
N LEU A 1 -6.03 -9.12 -6.86
CA LEU A 1 -6.91 -9.84 -5.91
C LEU A 1 -8.36 -9.73 -6.40
N GLY A 2 -9.20 -10.74 -6.22
CA GLY A 2 -10.65 -10.58 -6.37
C GLY A 2 -11.25 -10.20 -5.01
N HIS A 3 -11.89 -9.03 -4.92
CA HIS A 3 -12.56 -8.56 -3.71
C HIS A 3 -14.03 -8.27 -4.02
N ASN A 4 -14.92 -8.81 -3.19
CA ASN A 4 -16.35 -8.59 -3.28
C ASN A 4 -16.81 -7.87 -2.01
N GLY A 5 -17.06 -6.57 -2.12
CA GLY A 5 -17.45 -5.72 -1.00
C GLY A 5 -16.78 -4.36 -1.06
N GLU A 6 -16.85 -3.64 0.06
CA GLU A 6 -16.20 -2.35 0.26
C GLU A 6 -15.32 -2.39 1.53
N ILE A 7 -14.14 -1.79 1.46
CA ILE A 7 -13.26 -1.59 2.61
C ILE A 7 -13.62 -0.27 3.29
N ASN A 8 -14.45 -0.37 4.33
CA ASN A 8 -14.96 0.80 5.08
C ASN A 8 -13.87 1.62 5.81
N THR A 9 -12.64 1.11 5.92
CA THR A 9 -11.51 1.75 6.60
C THR A 9 -10.37 2.15 5.65
N ILE A 10 -10.63 2.19 4.34
CA ILE A 10 -9.60 2.35 3.30
C ILE A 10 -8.68 3.56 3.52
N ARG A 11 -9.22 4.70 3.98
CA ARG A 11 -8.43 5.90 4.27
C ARG A 11 -7.37 5.65 5.35
N GLY A 12 -7.74 4.94 6.42
CA GLY A 12 -6.81 4.59 7.48
C GLY A 12 -5.70 3.68 6.97
N ASN A 13 -6.07 2.63 6.22
CA ASN A 13 -5.11 1.68 5.65
C ASN A 13 -4.08 2.37 4.74
N ARG A 14 -4.53 3.30 3.89
CA ARG A 14 -3.64 4.10 3.02
C ARG A 14 -2.63 4.93 3.81
N GLN A 15 -3.09 5.68 4.81
CA GLN A 15 -2.18 6.51 5.62
C GLN A 15 -1.22 5.67 6.46
N TRP A 16 -1.66 4.49 6.93
CA TRP A 16 -0.79 3.56 7.63
C TRP A 16 0.33 3.04 6.72
N MET A 17 0.02 2.71 5.47
CA MET A 17 1.03 2.25 4.51
C MET A 17 1.99 3.39 4.15
N GLU A 18 1.48 4.56 3.79
CA GLU A 18 2.29 5.75 3.49
C GLU A 18 3.29 6.07 4.61
N SER A 19 2.83 6.06 5.87
CA SER A 19 3.71 6.28 7.03
C SER A 19 4.83 5.22 7.14
N ARG A 20 4.52 3.97 6.77
CA ARG A 20 5.45 2.84 6.86
C ARG A 20 6.45 2.77 5.71
N GLU A 21 6.13 3.33 4.53
CA GLU A 21 7.03 3.35 3.37
C GLU A 21 8.39 3.95 3.73
N SER A 22 8.41 5.02 4.54
CA SER A 22 9.64 5.70 4.96
C SER A 22 10.65 4.84 5.75
N VAL A 23 10.18 3.77 6.39
CA VAL A 23 11.00 2.88 7.24
C VAL A 23 11.13 1.47 6.67
N LEU A 24 10.50 1.19 5.52
CA LEU A 24 10.51 -0.13 4.92
C LEU A 24 11.90 -0.43 4.33
N LYS A 25 12.44 -1.61 4.65
CA LYS A 25 13.74 -2.09 4.16
C LYS A 25 13.65 -3.60 3.93
N SER A 26 14.35 -4.10 2.92
CA SER A 26 14.40 -5.54 2.62
C SER A 26 15.84 -6.00 2.41
N GLY A 27 16.31 -6.94 3.23
CA GLY A 27 17.62 -7.56 3.03
C GLY A 27 17.67 -8.50 1.82
N VAL A 28 16.51 -8.95 1.34
CA VAL A 28 16.40 -9.86 0.18
C VAL A 28 16.26 -9.09 -1.13
N LEU A 29 15.49 -8.00 -1.14
CA LEU A 29 15.24 -7.20 -2.33
C LEU A 29 16.24 -6.06 -2.52
N GLY A 30 17.02 -5.72 -1.49
CA GLY A 30 17.98 -4.62 -1.55
C GLY A 30 17.29 -3.27 -1.49
N ASP A 31 17.67 -2.36 -2.39
CA ASP A 31 17.01 -1.06 -2.52
C ASP A 31 15.62 -1.25 -3.14
N ILE A 32 14.61 -0.67 -2.49
CA ILE A 32 13.20 -0.83 -2.84
C ILE A 32 12.52 0.50 -3.17
N GLN A 33 13.29 1.59 -3.36
CA GLN A 33 12.72 2.91 -3.68
C GLN A 33 11.80 2.89 -4.91
N ASP A 34 12.13 2.08 -5.91
CA ASP A 34 11.34 1.95 -7.14
C ASP A 34 9.97 1.28 -6.95
N LEU A 35 9.70 0.68 -5.77
CA LEU A 35 8.39 0.09 -5.45
C LEU A 35 7.40 1.12 -4.89
N PHE A 36 7.84 2.34 -4.58
CA PHE A 36 6.97 3.35 -4.00
C PHE A 36 6.22 4.17 -5.09
N PRO A 37 4.96 4.57 -4.83
CA PRO A 37 4.16 4.22 -3.65
C PRO A 37 3.62 2.78 -3.74
N ILE A 38 3.62 2.07 -2.61
CA ILE A 38 3.12 0.69 -2.53
C ILE A 38 1.61 0.65 -2.73
N VAL A 39 0.88 1.62 -2.17
CA VAL A 39 -0.55 1.79 -2.45
C VAL A 39 -0.72 2.93 -3.45
N GLN A 40 -1.17 2.59 -4.66
CA GLN A 40 -1.38 3.57 -5.71
C GLN A 40 -2.45 4.61 -5.31
N PRO A 41 -2.15 5.92 -5.45
CA PRO A 41 -3.13 6.97 -5.21
C PRO A 41 -4.37 6.85 -6.10
N ALA A 42 -5.53 7.25 -5.58
CA ALA A 42 -6.81 7.34 -6.29
C ALA A 42 -7.35 6.03 -6.92
N MET A 43 -6.74 4.88 -6.67
CA MET A 43 -7.25 3.58 -7.11
C MET A 43 -8.44 3.11 -6.25
N SER A 44 -9.12 2.04 -6.67
CA SER A 44 -10.19 1.43 -5.87
C SER A 44 -9.64 0.90 -4.53
N ASP A 45 -10.54 0.68 -3.58
CA ASP A 45 -10.22 0.05 -2.30
C ASP A 45 -9.64 -1.35 -2.49
N SER A 46 -10.19 -2.09 -3.45
CA SER A 46 -9.81 -3.45 -3.83
C SER A 46 -8.43 -3.50 -4.48
N ALA A 47 -8.04 -2.44 -5.18
CA ALA A 47 -6.68 -2.29 -5.72
C ALA A 47 -5.65 -1.92 -4.64
N SER A 48 -6.10 -1.58 -3.42
CA SER A 48 -5.24 -1.30 -2.26
C SER A 48 -5.02 -2.55 -1.37
N LEU A 49 -5.50 -3.73 -1.81
CA LEU A 49 -5.30 -5.05 -1.18
C LEU A 49 -4.32 -5.91 -2.00
#